data_AF-A0A7W0LET7-F1
#
_entry.id   AF-A0A7W0LET7-F1
#
_cell.length_a   1.000
_cell.length_b   1.000
_cell.length_c   1.000
_cell.angle_alpha   90.00
_cell.angle_beta   90.00
_cell.angle_gamma   90.00
#
_symmetry.space_group_name_H-M   'P 1'
#
loop_
_entity.id
_entity.type
_entity.pdbx_description
1 polymer ?
#
loop_
_entity_poly.entity_id
_entity_poly.type
_entity_poly.pdbx_seq_one_letter_code
_entity_poly.pdbx_strand_id
1 'polypeptide(L)'
;VERFSDVPVLMWVERAPAPAAGFRYSVIFTHEDGGTPTDRLMATWGRTTDIEFVYGTERAADGTAREEIQAKDHEILAFRGKRFGTHPLLWVATDNNMFADSGPDAIRFGPAPELVSLDHVSREVVMDRNPWTYAVMAAELRREGRIDPAARPGSAKVPEPRHFAYLEACAELDRATLAFDVGIQETGGTTGWYASDRGEPRFRIARSGCFRAAVPLPAGVTDDRLIAIRMRAYTRPRRDGEPVMPAGTGRVTLQRVNGVFMLDEHYRPGTSRLHWTGAIEARGESGPVPVPAPPSADRKH
;
A
#
# COMPACT_ATOMS: atom_id res chain seq x y z
N VAL A 1 -11.64 -24.96 -7.20
CA VAL A 1 -10.80 -23.95 -6.52
C VAL A 1 -11.65 -23.43 -5.37
N GLU A 2 -11.20 -23.57 -4.12
CA GLU A 2 -11.90 -22.98 -2.98
C GLU A 2 -12.10 -21.48 -3.26
N ARG A 3 -13.27 -20.95 -2.86
CA ARG A 3 -13.71 -19.59 -3.21
C ARG A 3 -12.85 -18.50 -2.54
N PHE A 4 -12.17 -18.85 -1.45
CA PHE A 4 -11.29 -17.99 -0.67
C PHE A 4 -9.99 -18.74 -0.39
N SER A 5 -8.86 -18.10 -0.71
CA SER A 5 -7.53 -18.73 -0.73
C SER A 5 -6.47 -17.95 0.03
N ASP A 6 -6.85 -16.81 0.61
CA ASP A 6 -5.93 -15.95 1.35
C ASP A 6 -5.35 -16.65 2.58
N VAL A 7 -4.03 -16.79 2.61
CA VAL A 7 -3.29 -17.39 3.73
C VAL A 7 -2.52 -16.28 4.46
N PRO A 8 -2.57 -16.21 5.81
CA PRO A 8 -1.71 -15.31 6.57
C PRO A 8 -0.25 -15.81 6.51
N VAL A 9 0.64 -15.01 5.95
CA VAL A 9 2.02 -15.44 5.64
C VAL A 9 3.09 -14.74 6.47
N LEU A 10 2.82 -13.54 6.95
CA LEU A 10 3.78 -12.78 7.75
C LEU A 10 3.03 -11.89 8.75
N MET A 11 3.51 -11.84 9.99
CA MET A 11 2.97 -10.96 11.03
C MET A 11 4.06 -10.02 11.50
N TRP A 12 3.68 -8.77 11.77
CA TRP A 12 4.55 -7.85 12.51
C TRP A 12 3.78 -7.21 13.66
N VAL A 13 4.56 -6.64 14.57
CA VAL A 13 4.06 -5.87 15.69
C VAL A 13 4.74 -4.51 15.70
N GLU A 14 3.96 -3.46 15.93
CA GLU A 14 4.44 -2.10 16.17
C GLU A 14 4.04 -1.65 17.58
N ARG A 15 4.77 -0.68 18.12
CA ARG A 15 4.35 -0.03 19.37
C ARG A 15 3.08 0.78 19.09
N ALA A 16 2.16 0.78 20.04
CA ALA A 16 0.98 1.65 19.97
C ALA A 16 1.43 3.12 19.81
N PRO A 17 0.76 3.92 18.96
CA PRO A 17 1.07 5.34 18.81
C PRO A 17 0.93 6.08 20.14
N ALA A 18 1.88 6.97 20.44
CA ALA A 18 1.77 7.84 21.60
C ALA A 18 0.46 8.65 21.57
N PRO A 19 -0.17 8.92 22.73
CA PRO A 19 0.33 8.67 24.08
C PRO A 19 0.00 7.28 24.66
N ALA A 20 -0.60 6.38 23.87
CA ALA A 20 -0.91 5.04 24.36
C ALA A 20 0.37 4.20 24.52
N ALA A 21 0.40 3.33 25.53
CA ALA A 21 1.43 2.30 25.67
C ALA A 21 0.86 0.96 25.24
N GLY A 22 1.58 0.20 24.43
CA GLY A 22 1.01 -1.05 23.92
C GLY A 22 1.63 -1.52 22.63
N PHE A 23 0.90 -2.41 21.96
CA PHE A 23 1.29 -3.04 20.71
C PHE A 23 0.11 -3.16 19.75
N ARG A 24 0.37 -2.99 18.46
CA ARG A 24 -0.55 -3.31 17.38
C ARG A 24 0.06 -4.39 16.52
N TYR A 25 -0.70 -5.45 16.29
CA TYR A 25 -0.31 -6.61 15.49
C TYR A 25 -1.06 -6.53 14.17
N SER A 26 -0.32 -6.75 13.09
CA SER A 26 -0.87 -6.77 11.74
C SER A 26 -0.31 -7.95 10.96
N VAL A 27 -1.06 -8.39 9.95
CA VAL A 27 -0.74 -9.58 9.16
C VAL A 27 -0.80 -9.25 7.68
N ILE A 28 0.14 -9.82 6.92
CA ILE A 28 0.13 -9.86 5.47
C ILE A 28 -0.49 -11.19 5.03
N PHE A 29 -1.50 -11.10 4.17
CA PHE A 29 -2.12 -12.24 3.51
C PHE A 29 -1.59 -12.39 2.08
N THR A 30 -1.67 -13.60 1.52
CA THR A 30 -1.18 -13.89 0.16
C THR A 30 -1.80 -13.00 -0.92
N HIS A 31 -3.06 -12.61 -0.76
CA HIS A 31 -3.83 -11.79 -1.71
C HIS A 31 -5.02 -11.09 -1.02
N GLU A 32 -5.81 -10.32 -1.77
CA GLU A 32 -7.11 -9.76 -1.38
C GLU A 32 -8.20 -10.32 -2.33
N ASP A 33 -8.98 -11.28 -1.82
CA ASP A 33 -10.03 -11.97 -2.59
C ASP A 33 -11.30 -11.11 -2.84
N GLY A 34 -11.53 -10.04 -2.06
CA GLY A 34 -12.74 -9.23 -2.15
C GLY A 34 -12.57 -7.75 -1.79
N GLY A 35 -13.55 -6.92 -2.12
CA GLY A 35 -13.58 -5.48 -1.76
C GLY A 35 -12.91 -4.56 -2.78
N THR A 36 -11.63 -4.78 -3.10
CA THR A 36 -10.86 -3.89 -3.97
C THR A 36 -10.36 -4.58 -5.24
N PRO A 37 -10.61 -4.02 -6.44
CA PRO A 37 -10.05 -4.56 -7.69
C PRO A 37 -8.50 -4.52 -7.73
N THR A 38 -7.88 -5.53 -8.33
CA THR A 38 -6.42 -5.74 -8.45
C THR A 38 -5.63 -4.54 -8.96
N ASP A 39 -6.15 -3.87 -9.98
CA ASP A 39 -5.52 -2.72 -10.62
C ASP A 39 -5.57 -1.48 -9.73
N ARG A 40 -6.70 -1.29 -9.02
CA ARG A 40 -6.79 -0.30 -7.95
C ARG A 40 -5.80 -0.63 -6.83
N LEU A 41 -5.69 -1.90 -6.44
CA LEU A 41 -4.77 -2.36 -5.40
C LEU A 41 -3.32 -1.94 -5.68
N MET A 42 -2.84 -2.22 -6.89
CA MET A 42 -1.51 -1.79 -7.33
C MET A 42 -1.39 -0.26 -7.36
N ALA A 43 -2.39 0.48 -7.86
CA ALA A 43 -2.29 1.92 -7.96
C ALA A 43 -2.25 2.65 -6.60
N THR A 44 -3.00 2.19 -5.59
CA THR A 44 -3.15 2.90 -4.31
C THR A 44 -2.43 2.28 -3.11
N TRP A 45 -1.95 1.04 -3.22
CA TRP A 45 -1.15 0.37 -2.20
C TRP A 45 0.13 -0.28 -2.75
N GLY A 46 0.30 -0.38 -4.07
CA GLY A 46 1.50 -0.96 -4.68
C GLY A 46 1.70 -2.44 -4.36
N ARG A 47 0.62 -3.16 -4.09
CA ARG A 47 0.59 -4.60 -3.79
C ARG A 47 -0.80 -5.16 -4.05
N THR A 48 -0.92 -6.49 -4.13
CA THR A 48 -2.21 -7.19 -4.10
C THR A 48 -2.32 -8.19 -2.95
N THR A 49 -1.22 -8.47 -2.24
CA THR A 49 -1.28 -9.08 -0.90
C THR A 49 -2.11 -8.19 0.00
N ASP A 50 -3.01 -8.73 0.82
CA ASP A 50 -3.72 -7.92 1.78
C ASP A 50 -2.89 -7.63 3.03
N ILE A 51 -3.13 -6.49 3.68
CA ILE A 51 -2.41 -6.09 4.91
C ILE A 51 -3.40 -5.51 5.91
N GLU A 52 -3.67 -6.27 6.96
CA GLU A 52 -4.71 -5.95 7.93
C GLU A 52 -4.21 -5.84 9.36
N PHE A 53 -4.76 -4.87 10.09
CA PHE A 53 -4.58 -4.79 11.54
C PHE A 53 -5.45 -5.87 12.18
N VAL A 54 -4.84 -6.71 13.00
CA VAL A 54 -5.49 -7.92 13.52
C VAL A 54 -5.88 -7.74 14.96
N TYR A 55 -4.97 -7.19 15.77
CA TYR A 55 -5.15 -7.12 17.20
C TYR A 55 -4.34 -5.98 17.82
N GLY A 56 -4.94 -5.23 18.74
CA GLY A 56 -4.29 -4.19 19.52
C GLY A 56 -4.37 -4.49 20.99
N THR A 57 -3.27 -4.28 21.72
CA THR A 57 -3.25 -4.22 23.19
C THR A 57 -2.74 -2.86 23.59
N GLU A 58 -3.62 -1.95 23.96
CA GLU A 58 -3.27 -0.57 24.28
C GLU A 58 -3.65 -0.22 25.71
N ARG A 59 -2.85 0.65 26.31
CA ARG A 59 -3.11 1.25 27.61
C ARG A 59 -3.08 2.76 27.43
N ALA A 60 -4.22 3.40 27.67
CA ALA A 60 -4.33 4.85 27.64
C ALA A 60 -3.53 5.49 28.79
N ALA A 61 -3.29 6.80 28.68
CA ALA A 61 -2.52 7.56 29.68
C ALA A 61 -3.15 7.54 31.09
N ASP A 62 -4.47 7.35 31.19
CA ASP A 62 -5.20 7.20 32.44
C ASP A 62 -5.11 5.77 33.05
N GLY A 63 -4.37 4.87 32.39
CA GLY A 63 -4.19 3.48 32.82
C GLY A 63 -5.23 2.50 32.27
N THR A 64 -6.26 2.97 31.55
CA THR A 64 -7.30 2.12 30.94
C THR A 64 -6.69 1.19 29.91
N ALA A 65 -6.82 -0.13 30.11
CA ALA A 65 -6.41 -1.14 29.14
C ALA A 65 -7.53 -1.42 28.14
N ARG A 66 -7.16 -1.58 26.87
CA ARG A 66 -8.05 -1.92 25.76
C ARG A 66 -7.42 -3.01 24.92
N GLU A 67 -8.26 -3.93 24.50
CA GLU A 67 -7.90 -4.95 23.54
C GLU A 67 -8.91 -4.87 22.41
N GLU A 68 -8.44 -4.79 21.18
CA GLU A 68 -9.27 -4.45 20.03
C GLU A 68 -8.88 -5.23 18.79
N ILE A 69 -9.83 -5.40 17.88
CA ILE A 69 -9.69 -6.08 16.59
C ILE A 69 -10.27 -5.22 15.47
N GLN A 70 -9.78 -5.41 14.25
CA GLN A 70 -10.41 -4.88 13.05
C GLN A 70 -11.48 -5.85 12.58
N ALA A 71 -12.73 -5.55 12.90
CA ALA A 71 -13.87 -6.34 12.51
C ALA A 71 -14.34 -5.98 11.10
N LYS A 72 -15.43 -6.64 10.67
CA LYS A 72 -16.11 -6.39 9.41
C LYS A 72 -16.31 -4.88 9.18
N ASP A 73 -16.23 -4.47 7.91
CA ASP A 73 -16.36 -3.08 7.47
C ASP A 73 -15.25 -2.15 8.01
N HIS A 74 -14.12 -2.73 8.45
CA HIS A 74 -12.96 -2.07 9.07
C HIS A 74 -13.31 -1.37 10.40
N GLU A 75 -14.34 -1.85 11.10
CA GLU A 75 -14.71 -1.33 12.41
C GLU A 75 -13.74 -1.79 13.49
N ILE A 76 -13.26 -0.87 14.32
CA ILE A 76 -12.42 -1.23 15.48
C ILE A 76 -13.33 -1.57 16.66
N LEU A 77 -13.36 -2.86 17.04
CA LEU A 77 -14.20 -3.39 18.11
C LEU A 77 -13.36 -3.92 19.26
N ALA A 78 -13.91 -3.85 20.48
CA ALA A 78 -13.28 -4.48 21.64
C ALA A 78 -13.26 -6.01 21.48
N PHE A 79 -12.11 -6.62 21.74
CA PHE A 79 -11.96 -8.07 21.74
C PHE A 79 -12.70 -8.70 22.94
N ARG A 80 -13.57 -9.68 22.69
CA ARG A 80 -14.33 -10.43 23.71
C ARG A 80 -14.17 -11.94 23.54
N GLY A 81 -13.25 -12.36 22.68
CA GLY A 81 -13.06 -13.74 22.26
C GLY A 81 -12.33 -14.64 23.25
N LYS A 82 -12.24 -15.91 22.86
CA LYS A 82 -11.46 -16.92 23.60
C LYS A 82 -9.97 -16.76 23.36
N ARG A 83 -9.17 -17.32 24.26
CA ARG A 83 -7.71 -17.39 24.14
C ARG A 83 -7.20 -18.81 24.12
N PHE A 84 -6.05 -19.00 23.50
CA PHE A 84 -5.19 -20.16 23.72
C PHE A 84 -3.96 -19.71 24.51
N GLY A 85 -3.95 -20.00 25.81
CA GLY A 85 -2.99 -19.38 26.73
C GLY A 85 -3.16 -17.86 26.75
N THR A 86 -2.11 -17.13 26.42
CA THR A 86 -2.13 -15.65 26.28
C THR A 86 -2.56 -15.18 24.90
N HIS A 87 -2.62 -16.07 23.89
CA HIS A 87 -2.88 -15.69 22.50
C HIS A 87 -4.39 -15.52 22.24
N PRO A 88 -4.84 -14.37 21.70
CA PRO A 88 -6.22 -14.22 21.25
C PRO A 88 -6.50 -15.19 20.10
N LEU A 89 -7.67 -15.82 20.10
CA LEU A 89 -8.16 -16.59 18.97
C LEU A 89 -9.02 -15.68 18.10
N LEU A 90 -8.67 -15.57 16.82
CA LEU A 90 -9.32 -14.72 15.84
C LEU A 90 -9.59 -15.52 14.58
N TRP A 91 -10.67 -15.17 13.89
CA TRP A 91 -11.11 -15.81 12.66
C TRP A 91 -11.17 -14.79 11.54
N VAL A 92 -10.64 -15.14 10.38
CA VAL A 92 -10.91 -14.38 9.16
C VAL A 92 -12.40 -14.53 8.83
N ALA A 93 -13.11 -13.41 8.77
CA ALA A 93 -14.57 -13.34 8.74
C ALA A 93 -15.11 -12.72 7.44
N THR A 94 -14.25 -12.15 6.59
CA THR A 94 -14.63 -11.52 5.32
C THR A 94 -13.64 -11.87 4.22
N ASP A 95 -14.08 -11.68 2.98
CA ASP A 95 -13.29 -11.89 1.75
C ASP A 95 -12.12 -10.88 1.61
N ASN A 96 -12.08 -9.85 2.44
CA ASN A 96 -11.00 -8.86 2.54
C ASN A 96 -10.33 -8.92 3.91
N ASN A 97 -10.19 -10.13 4.46
CA ASN A 97 -9.39 -10.48 5.62
C ASN A 97 -9.67 -9.71 6.94
N MET A 98 -10.90 -9.26 7.16
CA MET A 98 -11.33 -8.71 8.47
C MET A 98 -11.59 -9.83 9.48
N PHE A 99 -11.61 -9.49 10.77
CA PHE A 99 -11.62 -10.49 11.85
C PHE A 99 -12.93 -10.58 12.64
N ALA A 100 -13.18 -11.76 13.19
CA ALA A 100 -14.12 -11.99 14.28
C ALA A 100 -13.39 -12.60 15.47
N ASP A 101 -13.90 -12.34 16.69
CA ASP A 101 -13.37 -12.89 17.94
C ASP A 101 -14.02 -14.23 18.34
N SER A 102 -14.87 -14.76 17.46
CA SER A 102 -15.48 -16.08 17.57
C SER A 102 -15.74 -16.66 16.19
N GLY A 103 -15.71 -17.99 16.08
CA GLY A 103 -15.92 -18.70 14.83
C GLY A 103 -15.90 -20.23 15.02
N PRO A 104 -16.12 -20.99 13.93
CA PRO A 104 -16.09 -22.45 13.97
C PRO A 104 -14.66 -22.99 14.15
N ASP A 105 -14.52 -24.30 14.42
CA ASP A 105 -13.20 -24.93 14.42
C ASP A 105 -12.56 -24.85 13.02
N ALA A 106 -11.29 -24.46 12.97
CA ALA A 106 -10.56 -24.19 11.73
C ALA A 106 -9.06 -24.51 11.87
N ILE A 107 -8.36 -24.54 10.73
CA ILE A 107 -6.89 -24.56 10.70
C ILE A 107 -6.37 -23.28 11.36
N ARG A 108 -5.36 -23.44 12.23
CA ARG A 108 -4.78 -22.32 12.98
C ARG A 108 -3.44 -21.94 12.38
N PHE A 109 -3.28 -20.64 12.16
CA PHE A 109 -2.02 -20.03 11.80
C PHE A 109 -1.51 -19.20 12.99
N GLY A 110 -0.20 -19.26 13.25
CA GLY A 110 0.43 -18.55 14.35
C GLY A 110 1.83 -18.07 13.98
N PRO A 111 1.98 -17.18 12.98
CA PRO A 111 3.27 -16.59 12.64
C PRO A 111 3.83 -15.81 13.84
N ALA A 112 5.13 -15.96 14.09
CA ALA A 112 5.81 -15.17 15.10
C ALA A 112 5.96 -13.72 14.60
N PRO A 113 5.56 -12.70 15.38
CA PRO A 113 5.62 -11.32 14.92
C PRO A 113 7.05 -10.78 14.90
N GLU A 114 7.41 -10.07 13.84
CA GLU A 114 8.61 -9.21 13.82
C GLU A 114 8.31 -7.83 14.41
N LEU A 115 9.21 -7.26 15.22
CA LEU A 115 9.04 -5.90 15.74
C LEU A 115 9.45 -4.88 14.68
N VAL A 116 8.55 -3.98 14.32
CA VAL A 116 8.73 -2.99 13.25
C VAL A 116 8.35 -1.60 13.75
N SER A 117 9.18 -0.60 13.43
CA SER A 117 8.76 0.81 13.48
C SER A 117 8.32 1.23 12.07
N LEU A 118 7.16 1.90 12.01
CA LEU A 118 6.63 2.52 10.81
C LEU A 118 6.85 4.03 10.78
N ASP A 119 7.78 4.54 11.61
CA ASP A 119 8.10 5.96 11.66
C ASP A 119 8.60 6.42 10.29
N HIS A 120 7.75 7.22 9.64
CA HIS A 120 7.99 7.78 8.32
C HIS A 120 8.19 6.79 7.17
N VAL A 121 7.65 5.57 7.27
CA VAL A 121 7.62 4.57 6.19
C VAL A 121 6.24 3.95 6.09
N SER A 122 5.91 3.35 4.94
CA SER A 122 4.63 2.66 4.77
C SER A 122 4.67 1.25 5.39
N ARG A 123 3.50 0.64 5.61
CA ARG A 123 3.40 -0.75 6.10
C ARG A 123 4.07 -1.74 5.15
N GLU A 124 4.14 -1.40 3.86
CA GLU A 124 4.77 -2.21 2.83
C GLU A 124 6.30 -2.37 3.02
N VAL A 125 6.96 -1.62 3.92
CA VAL A 125 8.37 -1.87 4.31
C VAL A 125 8.59 -3.27 4.87
N VAL A 126 7.55 -3.88 5.44
CA VAL A 126 7.57 -5.27 5.94
C VAL A 126 7.75 -6.25 4.78
N MET A 127 7.12 -5.98 3.63
CA MET A 127 7.33 -6.76 2.41
C MET A 127 8.73 -6.56 1.84
N ASP A 128 9.29 -5.35 1.92
CA ASP A 128 10.66 -5.08 1.43
C ASP A 128 11.71 -5.89 2.19
N ARG A 129 11.53 -6.01 3.52
CA ARG A 129 12.40 -6.81 4.39
C ARG A 129 12.20 -8.32 4.21
N ASN A 130 11.03 -8.71 3.70
CA ASN A 130 10.62 -10.08 3.45
C ASN A 130 10.25 -10.27 1.96
N PRO A 131 11.19 -10.09 1.02
CA PRO A 131 10.87 -9.91 -0.40
C PRO A 131 10.22 -11.13 -1.07
N TRP A 132 10.28 -12.30 -0.44
CA TRP A 132 9.53 -13.48 -0.87
C TRP A 132 8.02 -13.24 -0.90
N THR A 133 7.51 -12.26 -0.13
CA THR A 133 6.09 -11.86 -0.15
C THR A 133 5.67 -11.29 -1.51
N TYR A 134 6.56 -10.60 -2.24
CA TYR A 134 6.31 -10.18 -3.62
C TYR A 134 6.25 -11.35 -4.60
N ALA A 135 7.07 -12.38 -4.39
CA ALA A 135 7.01 -13.60 -5.20
C ALA A 135 5.68 -14.34 -4.99
N VAL A 136 5.20 -14.39 -3.74
CA VAL A 136 3.88 -14.94 -3.38
C VAL A 136 2.76 -14.13 -4.03
N MET A 137 2.79 -12.80 -3.92
CA MET A 137 1.84 -11.90 -4.60
C MET A 137 1.76 -12.20 -6.11
N ALA A 138 2.92 -12.32 -6.76
CA ALA A 138 2.98 -12.63 -8.19
C ALA A 138 2.49 -14.04 -8.52
N ALA A 139 2.66 -15.02 -7.63
CA ALA A 139 2.15 -16.37 -7.79
C ALA A 139 0.62 -16.40 -7.70
N GLU A 140 0.02 -15.67 -6.74
CA GLU A 140 -1.44 -15.55 -6.60
C GLU A 140 -2.07 -14.87 -7.82
N LEU A 141 -1.50 -13.77 -8.29
CA LEU A 141 -1.97 -13.10 -9.51
C LEU A 141 -1.97 -14.02 -10.73
N ARG A 142 -1.00 -14.93 -10.85
CA ARG A 142 -0.97 -15.95 -11.91
C ARG A 142 -2.02 -17.03 -11.69
N ARG A 143 -2.10 -17.57 -10.47
CA ARG A 143 -3.04 -18.63 -10.08
C ARG A 143 -4.48 -18.22 -10.39
N GLU A 144 -4.80 -16.94 -10.18
CA GLU A 144 -6.13 -16.38 -10.43
C GLU A 144 -6.33 -15.80 -11.84
N GLY A 145 -5.32 -15.85 -12.72
CA GLY A 145 -5.43 -15.33 -14.08
C GLY A 145 -5.62 -13.80 -14.16
N ARG A 146 -5.09 -13.06 -13.17
CA ARG A 146 -5.17 -11.58 -13.09
C ARG A 146 -4.02 -10.86 -13.78
N ILE A 147 -3.04 -11.59 -14.34
CA ILE A 147 -1.96 -11.01 -15.15
C ILE A 147 -2.41 -10.89 -16.61
N ASP A 148 -2.38 -9.66 -17.13
CA ASP A 148 -2.64 -9.33 -18.54
C ASP A 148 -1.71 -8.17 -18.98
N PRO A 149 -0.76 -8.40 -19.90
CA PRO A 149 0.12 -7.34 -20.42
C PRO A 149 -0.62 -6.17 -21.09
N ALA A 150 -1.84 -6.40 -21.57
CA ALA A 150 -2.71 -5.39 -22.18
C ALA A 150 -3.78 -4.86 -21.22
N ALA A 151 -3.65 -5.13 -19.92
CA ALA A 151 -4.62 -4.74 -18.90
C ALA A 151 -4.96 -3.24 -18.96
N ARG A 152 -6.23 -2.94 -19.15
CA ARG A 152 -6.76 -1.56 -19.15
C ARG A 152 -7.12 -1.13 -17.73
N PRO A 153 -7.10 0.17 -17.40
CA PRO A 153 -7.61 0.65 -16.12
C PRO A 153 -9.07 0.22 -15.92
N GLY A 154 -9.41 -0.33 -14.77
CA GLY A 154 -10.75 -0.81 -14.43
C GLY A 154 -11.05 -2.23 -14.90
N SER A 155 -10.06 -2.95 -15.44
CA SER A 155 -10.23 -4.35 -15.87
C SER A 155 -10.08 -5.37 -14.74
N ALA A 156 -9.69 -4.93 -13.54
CA ALA A 156 -9.31 -5.79 -12.41
C ALA A 156 -8.14 -6.74 -12.72
N LYS A 157 -7.37 -6.44 -13.77
CA LYS A 157 -6.14 -7.13 -14.17
C LYS A 157 -4.97 -6.15 -14.22
N VAL A 158 -3.76 -6.68 -14.12
CA VAL A 158 -2.53 -5.91 -14.09
C VAL A 158 -1.48 -6.54 -15.01
N PRO A 159 -0.51 -5.76 -15.53
CA PRO A 159 0.70 -6.33 -16.10
C PRO A 159 1.47 -7.17 -15.08
N GLU A 160 2.52 -7.83 -15.54
CA GLU A 160 3.42 -8.57 -14.66
C GLU A 160 4.01 -7.65 -13.57
N PRO A 161 4.05 -8.04 -12.27
CA PRO A 161 4.51 -7.17 -11.18
C PRO A 161 5.89 -6.53 -11.36
N ARG A 162 6.83 -7.18 -12.05
CA ARG A 162 8.16 -6.62 -12.37
C ARG A 162 8.10 -5.49 -13.40
N HIS A 163 6.98 -5.32 -14.09
CA HIS A 163 6.76 -4.20 -15.02
C HIS A 163 6.13 -2.99 -14.32
N PHE A 164 6.34 -2.83 -13.01
CA PHE A 164 5.91 -1.67 -12.25
C PHE A 164 7.09 -0.94 -11.62
N ALA A 165 7.03 0.39 -11.61
CA ALA A 165 7.78 1.20 -10.66
C ALA A 165 6.95 1.33 -9.36
N TYR A 166 7.48 0.79 -8.27
CA TYR A 166 6.93 0.91 -6.92
C TYR A 166 7.48 2.18 -6.29
N LEU A 167 6.60 2.98 -5.71
CA LEU A 167 6.92 4.27 -5.10
C LEU A 167 6.39 4.32 -3.67
N GLU A 168 7.27 4.62 -2.71
CA GLU A 168 6.88 4.96 -1.34
C GLU A 168 7.03 6.46 -1.10
N ALA A 169 5.99 7.08 -0.55
CA ALA A 169 5.99 8.49 -0.21
C ALA A 169 5.17 8.75 1.05
N CYS A 170 5.40 9.91 1.67
CA CYS A 170 4.56 10.41 2.75
C CYS A 170 4.02 11.79 2.39
N ALA A 171 2.72 11.98 2.59
CA ALA A 171 2.05 13.24 2.29
C ALA A 171 0.90 13.51 3.25
N GLU A 172 0.56 14.79 3.39
CA GLU A 172 -0.67 15.25 4.02
C GLU A 172 -1.67 15.71 2.97
N LEU A 173 -2.91 15.22 3.09
CA LEU A 173 -4.00 15.51 2.16
C LEU A 173 -5.13 16.26 2.88
N ASP A 174 -5.48 17.46 2.41
CA ASP A 174 -6.70 18.17 2.80
C ASP A 174 -7.68 18.19 1.62
N ARG A 175 -8.83 17.52 1.76
CA ARG A 175 -9.89 17.46 0.73
C ARG A 175 -9.34 17.08 -0.65
N ALA A 176 -8.30 16.26 -0.68
CA ALA A 176 -7.57 15.92 -1.89
C ALA A 176 -7.47 14.41 -2.11
N THR A 177 -7.16 14.05 -3.35
CA THR A 177 -6.58 12.76 -3.71
C THR A 177 -5.31 12.99 -4.50
N LEU A 178 -4.42 11.99 -4.49
CA LEU A 178 -3.05 12.10 -4.99
C LEU A 178 -2.73 10.96 -5.97
N ALA A 179 -2.03 11.29 -7.05
CA ALA A 179 -1.40 10.33 -7.95
C ALA A 179 0.05 10.72 -8.23
N PHE A 180 0.85 9.77 -8.67
CA PHE A 180 2.23 10.00 -9.10
C PHE A 180 2.40 9.63 -10.55
N ASP A 181 3.24 10.39 -11.26
CA ASP A 181 3.79 9.94 -12.52
C ASP A 181 5.29 9.66 -12.36
N VAL A 182 5.73 8.55 -12.95
CA VAL A 182 7.15 8.19 -13.07
C VAL A 182 7.62 8.53 -14.48
N GLY A 183 8.74 9.24 -14.55
CA GLY A 183 9.41 9.63 -15.78
C GLY A 183 10.45 8.59 -16.17
N ILE A 184 10.35 8.07 -17.38
CA ILE A 184 11.25 7.08 -17.98
C ILE A 184 12.08 7.75 -19.06
N GLN A 185 13.39 7.49 -19.08
CA GLN A 185 14.23 7.91 -20.18
C GLN A 185 13.92 7.05 -21.41
N GLU A 186 13.34 7.65 -22.45
CA GLU A 186 13.00 6.97 -23.70
C GLU A 186 14.16 6.99 -24.70
N THR A 187 14.10 6.08 -25.68
CA THR A 187 15.03 6.06 -26.81
C THR A 187 14.98 7.41 -27.53
N GLY A 188 16.12 8.09 -27.65
CA GLY A 188 16.22 9.45 -28.19
C GLY A 188 16.27 10.56 -27.14
N GLY A 189 16.31 10.23 -25.85
CA GLY A 189 16.60 11.17 -24.76
C GLY A 189 15.40 11.98 -24.26
N THR A 190 14.19 11.69 -24.75
CA THR A 190 12.95 12.29 -24.25
C THR A 190 12.47 11.58 -22.98
N THR A 191 11.61 12.23 -22.20
CA THR A 191 11.01 11.63 -21.00
C THR A 191 9.58 11.17 -21.28
N GLY A 192 9.35 9.86 -21.19
CA GLY A 192 8.01 9.27 -21.18
C GLY A 192 7.42 9.33 -19.77
N TRP A 193 6.16 9.75 -19.63
CA TRP A 193 5.50 9.87 -18.31
C TRP A 193 4.37 8.87 -18.16
N TYR A 194 4.42 8.07 -17.10
CA TYR A 194 3.46 7.01 -16.79
C TYR A 194 2.80 7.29 -15.43
N ALA A 195 1.48 7.28 -15.36
CA ALA A 195 0.72 7.67 -14.17
C ALA A 195 0.21 6.45 -13.38
N SER A 196 0.25 6.53 -12.04
CA SER A 196 -0.30 5.49 -11.15
C SER A 196 -1.82 5.34 -11.31
N ASP A 197 -2.54 6.46 -11.46
CA ASP A 197 -4.00 6.45 -11.56
C ASP A 197 -4.52 6.06 -12.94
N ARG A 198 -3.67 6.15 -13.97
CA ARG A 198 -4.00 5.89 -15.39
C ARG A 198 -5.29 6.61 -15.84
N GLY A 199 -5.61 7.75 -15.23
CA GLY A 199 -6.83 8.52 -15.49
C GLY A 199 -8.10 8.06 -14.74
N GLU A 200 -8.05 7.00 -13.95
CA GLU A 200 -9.18 6.49 -13.15
C GLU A 200 -9.19 7.14 -11.75
N PRO A 201 -10.19 7.99 -11.40
CA PRO A 201 -10.21 8.69 -10.11
C PRO A 201 -10.20 7.76 -8.89
N ARG A 202 -10.75 6.55 -8.99
CA ARG A 202 -10.77 5.57 -7.89
C ARG A 202 -9.38 5.01 -7.57
N PHE A 203 -8.39 5.18 -8.46
CA PHE A 203 -7.01 4.71 -8.31
C PHE A 203 -6.10 5.74 -7.62
N ARG A 204 -6.65 6.87 -7.19
CA ARG A 204 -5.90 7.91 -6.50
C ARG A 204 -5.85 7.63 -5.02
N ILE A 205 -4.71 7.93 -4.41
CA ILE A 205 -4.49 7.83 -2.97
C ILE A 205 -5.36 8.87 -2.27
N ALA A 206 -6.13 8.45 -1.27
CA ALA A 206 -7.08 9.28 -0.53
C ALA A 206 -6.81 9.31 0.98
N ARG A 207 -5.54 9.13 1.39
CA ARG A 207 -5.11 9.06 2.80
C ARG A 207 -3.81 9.84 3.03
N SER A 208 -3.69 10.46 4.20
CA SER A 208 -2.43 11.01 4.71
C SER A 208 -1.50 9.92 5.24
N GLY A 209 -0.28 10.32 5.61
CA GLY A 209 0.75 9.45 6.15
C GLY A 209 1.62 8.85 5.05
N CYS A 210 2.32 7.78 5.37
CA CYS A 210 3.19 7.08 4.43
C CYS A 210 2.43 5.94 3.73
N PHE A 211 2.59 5.87 2.42
CA PHE A 211 1.87 4.94 1.57
C PHE A 211 2.75 4.50 0.40
N ARG A 212 2.31 3.43 -0.26
CA ARG A 212 2.91 2.93 -1.49
C ARG A 212 1.92 3.04 -2.66
N ALA A 213 2.47 3.20 -3.85
CA ALA A 213 1.78 3.11 -5.13
C ALA A 213 2.65 2.33 -6.12
N ALA A 214 2.04 1.80 -7.18
CA ALA A 214 2.76 1.21 -8.29
C ALA A 214 2.30 1.81 -9.62
N VAL A 215 3.27 2.19 -10.45
CA VAL A 215 3.06 2.74 -11.80
C VAL A 215 3.39 1.65 -12.82
N PRO A 216 2.43 1.19 -13.64
CA PRO A 216 2.73 0.22 -14.68
C PRO A 216 3.56 0.87 -15.78
N LEU A 217 4.60 0.17 -16.20
CA LEU A 217 5.56 0.60 -17.21
C LEU A 217 5.50 -0.32 -18.43
N PRO A 218 5.96 0.14 -19.61
CA PRO A 218 6.14 -0.73 -20.77
C PRO A 218 7.06 -1.91 -20.46
N ALA A 219 6.82 -3.04 -21.12
CA ALA A 219 7.70 -4.20 -21.01
C ALA A 219 9.13 -3.85 -21.47
N GLY A 220 10.13 -4.39 -20.76
CA GLY A 220 11.55 -4.15 -21.05
C GLY A 220 12.11 -2.85 -20.49
N VAL A 221 11.34 -2.05 -19.76
CA VAL A 221 11.89 -0.97 -18.94
C VAL A 221 12.63 -1.57 -17.74
N THR A 222 13.84 -1.09 -17.51
CA THR A 222 14.71 -1.43 -16.39
C THR A 222 14.83 -0.24 -15.43
N ASP A 223 15.29 -0.51 -14.20
CA ASP A 223 15.32 0.48 -13.11
C ASP A 223 16.26 1.67 -13.39
N ASP A 224 17.34 1.48 -14.15
CA ASP A 224 18.25 2.54 -14.58
C ASP A 224 17.59 3.61 -15.47
N ARG A 225 16.44 3.28 -16.08
CA ARG A 225 15.69 4.22 -16.91
C ARG A 225 14.74 5.12 -16.10
N LEU A 226 14.59 4.91 -14.79
CA LEU A 226 13.76 5.74 -13.93
C LEU A 226 14.48 7.06 -13.60
N ILE A 227 14.03 8.17 -14.18
CA ILE A 227 14.78 9.44 -14.11
C ILE A 227 14.08 10.57 -13.38
N ALA A 228 12.76 10.49 -13.16
CA ALA A 228 12.00 11.58 -12.55
C ALA A 228 10.69 11.12 -11.92
N ILE A 229 10.16 11.97 -11.03
CA ILE A 229 8.83 11.82 -10.41
C ILE A 229 8.12 13.16 -10.48
N ARG A 230 6.81 13.14 -10.67
CA ARG A 230 5.94 14.28 -10.41
C ARG A 230 4.69 13.83 -9.70
N MET A 231 4.14 14.69 -8.85
CA MET A 231 2.87 14.45 -8.18
C MET A 231 1.72 15.19 -8.87
N ARG A 232 0.51 14.65 -8.76
CA ARG A 232 -0.73 15.28 -9.20
C ARG A 232 -1.72 15.30 -8.05
N ALA A 233 -2.20 16.48 -7.70
CA ALA A 233 -3.24 16.67 -6.70
C ALA A 233 -4.59 16.92 -7.38
N TYR A 234 -5.63 16.35 -6.80
CA TYR A 234 -7.01 16.51 -7.24
C TYR A 234 -7.88 16.85 -6.05
N THR A 235 -8.92 17.66 -6.24
CA THR A 235 -9.97 17.79 -5.24
C THR A 235 -10.66 16.44 -5.09
N ARG A 236 -10.87 15.99 -3.85
CA ARG A 236 -11.45 14.66 -3.61
C ARG A 236 -12.88 14.59 -4.16
N PRO A 237 -13.33 13.41 -4.62
CA PRO A 237 -14.73 13.20 -4.95
C PRO A 237 -15.67 13.49 -3.77
N ARG A 238 -16.91 13.85 -4.10
CA ARG A 238 -18.01 14.00 -3.15
C ARG A 238 -18.24 12.68 -2.40
N ARG A 239 -18.45 12.74 -1.08
CA ARG A 239 -18.97 11.60 -0.32
C ARG A 239 -20.49 11.68 -0.21
N ASP A 240 -21.14 10.57 0.10
CA ASP A 240 -22.59 10.56 0.26
C ASP A 240 -23.03 11.53 1.37
N GLY A 241 -24.04 12.34 1.07
CA GLY A 241 -24.54 13.38 1.98
C GLY A 241 -23.73 14.68 2.03
N GLU A 242 -22.58 14.80 1.36
CA GLU A 242 -21.79 16.03 1.32
C GLU A 242 -22.12 16.91 0.10
N PRO A 243 -22.00 18.25 0.20
CA PRO A 243 -22.05 19.12 -0.98
C PRO A 243 -20.86 18.87 -1.92
N VAL A 244 -21.04 19.16 -3.21
CA VAL A 244 -19.94 19.12 -4.18
C VAL A 244 -18.88 20.14 -3.79
N MET A 245 -17.62 19.70 -3.72
CA MET A 245 -16.49 20.59 -3.46
C MET A 245 -16.11 21.33 -4.75
N PRO A 246 -15.84 22.64 -4.70
CA PRO A 246 -15.31 23.35 -5.86
C PRO A 246 -13.97 22.74 -6.30
N ALA A 247 -13.79 22.58 -7.60
CA ALA A 247 -12.50 22.18 -8.17
C ALA A 247 -11.40 23.17 -7.74
N GLY A 248 -10.18 22.69 -7.56
CA GLY A 248 -9.04 23.48 -7.10
C GLY A 248 -8.91 23.63 -5.58
N THR A 249 -9.83 23.07 -4.79
CA THR A 249 -9.86 23.29 -3.34
C THR A 249 -9.10 22.25 -2.52
N GLY A 250 -8.82 21.08 -3.10
CA GLY A 250 -7.93 20.09 -2.51
C GLY A 250 -6.50 20.60 -2.35
N ARG A 251 -5.80 20.17 -1.31
CA ARG A 251 -4.39 20.47 -1.07
C ARG A 251 -3.64 19.21 -0.69
N VAL A 252 -2.44 19.08 -1.25
CA VAL A 252 -1.48 18.03 -0.90
C VAL A 252 -0.19 18.69 -0.47
N THR A 253 0.38 18.23 0.64
CA THR A 253 1.75 18.53 1.04
C THR A 253 2.56 17.25 0.99
N LEU A 254 3.38 17.07 -0.04
CA LEU A 254 4.32 15.96 -0.13
C LEU A 254 5.52 16.26 0.78
N GLN A 255 5.82 15.34 1.70
CA GLN A 255 6.89 15.51 2.69
C GLN A 255 8.14 14.72 2.31
N ARG A 256 7.97 13.57 1.65
CA ARG A 256 9.09 12.73 1.20
C ARG A 256 8.68 11.74 0.12
N VAL A 257 9.66 11.34 -0.66
CA VAL A 257 9.69 10.13 -1.46
C VAL A 257 10.80 9.26 -0.88
N ASN A 258 10.42 8.19 -0.21
CA ASN A 258 11.36 7.28 0.45
C ASN A 258 12.06 6.37 -0.55
N GLY A 259 11.45 6.12 -1.70
CA GLY A 259 12.09 5.42 -2.80
C GLY A 259 11.18 5.16 -3.97
N VAL A 260 11.78 5.06 -5.16
CA VAL A 260 11.21 4.40 -6.35
C VAL A 260 12.11 3.27 -6.81
N PHE A 261 11.54 2.09 -7.03
CA PHE A 261 12.27 0.88 -7.46
C PHE A 261 11.41 -0.01 -8.38
N MET A 262 12.06 -0.98 -9.03
CA MET A 262 11.38 -2.08 -9.73
C MET A 262 11.74 -3.41 -9.06
N LEU A 263 10.92 -4.44 -9.26
CA LEU A 263 11.25 -5.80 -8.81
C LEU A 263 12.20 -6.47 -9.80
N ASP A 264 13.19 -7.21 -9.29
CA ASP A 264 14.13 -8.00 -10.09
C ASP A 264 13.50 -9.32 -10.62
N GLU A 265 14.30 -10.14 -11.30
CA GLU A 265 13.86 -11.43 -11.85
C GLU A 265 13.34 -12.42 -10.79
N HIS A 266 13.72 -12.23 -9.53
CA HIS A 266 13.34 -13.02 -8.36
C HIS A 266 12.29 -12.32 -7.47
N TYR A 267 11.64 -11.26 -7.96
CA TYR A 267 10.67 -10.45 -7.23
C TYR A 267 11.24 -9.70 -6.02
N ARG A 268 12.55 -9.47 -5.97
CA ARG A 268 13.14 -8.66 -4.90
C ARG A 268 13.10 -7.18 -5.29
N PRO A 269 12.78 -6.27 -4.36
CA PRO A 269 12.95 -4.83 -4.58
C PRO A 269 14.39 -4.50 -5.00
N GLY A 270 14.52 -3.86 -6.16
CA GLY A 270 15.79 -3.29 -6.60
C GLY A 270 16.23 -2.12 -5.72
N THR A 271 17.48 -1.68 -5.91
CA THR A 271 17.96 -0.47 -5.23
C THR A 271 17.13 0.72 -5.69
N SER A 272 16.65 1.51 -4.74
CA SER A 272 15.87 2.67 -5.10
C SER A 272 16.72 3.73 -5.83
N ARG A 273 16.14 4.31 -6.88
CA ARG A 273 16.83 5.28 -7.74
C ARG A 273 16.53 6.72 -7.36
N LEU A 274 15.35 6.99 -6.81
CA LEU A 274 14.83 8.34 -6.63
C LEU A 274 14.38 8.52 -5.18
N HIS A 275 15.01 9.46 -4.48
CA HIS A 275 14.71 9.82 -3.10
C HIS A 275 14.57 11.32 -2.97
N TRP A 276 13.68 11.76 -2.07
CA TRP A 276 13.54 13.17 -1.77
C TRP A 276 12.91 13.37 -0.39
N THR A 277 13.27 14.45 0.30
CA THR A 277 12.64 14.88 1.55
C THR A 277 12.58 16.40 1.58
N GLY A 278 11.45 16.96 2.03
CA GLY A 278 11.22 18.40 2.09
C GLY A 278 9.74 18.70 2.28
N ALA A 279 9.26 19.78 1.68
CA ALA A 279 7.83 20.10 1.61
C ALA A 279 7.50 20.68 0.23
N ILE A 280 6.62 20.02 -0.52
CA ILE A 280 6.10 20.52 -1.79
C ILE A 280 4.58 20.52 -1.72
N GLU A 281 3.99 21.67 -2.00
CA GLU A 281 2.55 21.82 -2.06
C GLU A 281 2.02 21.67 -3.48
N ALA A 282 0.86 21.04 -3.61
CA ALA A 282 0.07 21.03 -4.84
C ALA A 282 -1.40 21.31 -4.51
N ARG A 283 -2.06 22.08 -5.39
CA ARG A 283 -3.51 22.29 -5.32
C ARG A 283 -4.23 21.29 -6.20
N GLY A 284 -5.47 20.96 -5.85
CA GLY A 284 -6.35 20.17 -6.68
C GLY A 284 -6.40 20.73 -8.10
N GLU A 285 -6.43 19.86 -9.10
CA GLU A 285 -6.56 20.24 -10.51
C GLU A 285 -5.42 21.15 -11.03
N SER A 286 -4.35 21.34 -10.25
CA SER A 286 -3.13 21.95 -10.75
C SER A 286 -2.43 21.01 -11.73
N GLY A 287 -1.57 21.58 -12.58
CA GLY A 287 -0.70 20.77 -13.43
C GLY A 287 0.23 19.88 -12.60
N PRO A 288 0.85 18.86 -13.21
CA PRO A 288 1.80 18.00 -12.51
C PRO A 288 2.93 18.81 -11.87
N VAL A 289 3.22 18.55 -10.60
CA VAL A 289 4.28 19.24 -9.84
C VAL A 289 5.51 18.34 -9.76
N PRO A 290 6.65 18.73 -10.37
CA PRO A 290 7.89 17.95 -10.31
C PRO A 290 8.38 17.77 -8.87
N VAL A 291 8.87 16.59 -8.54
CA VAL A 291 9.58 16.31 -7.29
C VAL A 291 11.08 16.37 -7.60
N PRO A 292 11.90 17.17 -6.89
CA PRO A 292 13.33 17.30 -7.14
C PRO A 292 14.08 16.11 -6.53
N ALA A 293 13.77 14.91 -7.02
CA ALA A 293 14.41 13.65 -6.69
C ALA A 293 15.37 13.28 -7.82
N PRO A 294 16.62 13.79 -7.84
CA PRO A 294 17.57 13.39 -8.86
C PRO A 294 17.88 11.89 -8.75
N PRO A 295 18.19 11.20 -9.86
CA PRO A 295 18.68 9.84 -9.82
C PRO A 295 19.90 9.72 -8.89
N SER A 296 19.87 8.73 -8.02
CA SER A 296 21.01 8.39 -7.18
C SER A 296 22.18 8.02 -8.08
N ALA A 297 23.35 8.63 -7.86
CA ALA A 297 24.55 8.26 -8.59
C ALA A 297 24.83 6.77 -8.36
N ASP A 298 25.11 6.03 -9.45
CA ASP A 298 25.51 4.63 -9.33
C ASP A 298 26.68 4.53 -8.33
N ARG A 299 26.46 3.81 -7.23
CA ARG A 299 27.58 3.40 -6.39
C ARG A 299 28.40 2.42 -7.22
N LYS A 300 29.50 2.91 -7.80
CA LYS A 300 30.53 2.04 -8.36
C LYS A 300 31.01 1.12 -7.23
N HIS A 301 30.66 -0.16 -7.32
CA HIS A 301 31.25 -1.23 -6.53
C HIS A 301 32.51 -1.73 -7.21
#